data_AF-A0A7X9EDX7-F1
#
_entry.id   AF-A0A7X9EDX7-F1
#
_cell.length_a   1.000
_cell.length_b   1.000
_cell.length_c   1.000
_cell.angle_alpha   90.00
_cell.angle_beta   90.00
_cell.angle_gamma   90.00
#
_symmetry.space_group_name_H-M   'P 1'
#
loop_
_entity.id
_entity.type
_entity.pdbx_description
1 polymer ?
#
loop_
_entity_poly.entity_id
_entity_poly.type
_entity_poly.pdbx_seq_one_letter_code
_entity_poly.pdbx_strand_id
1 'polypeptide(L)' 'MIKVKAFFGDWKEVNEEQARKFIKHMLNGITTVSNFEKKITMIEGKHLQGITVKELLQI' A
#
# COMPACT_ATOMS: atom_id res chain seq x y z
N MET A 1 -13.50 -4.32 3.55
CA MET A 1 -13.53 -3.22 2.55
C MET A 1 -12.12 -2.68 2.45
N ILE A 2 -11.54 -2.65 1.25
CA ILE A 2 -10.15 -2.21 1.06
C ILE A 2 -10.15 -0.69 0.85
N LYS A 3 -9.33 0.01 1.62
CA LYS A 3 -9.15 1.46 1.50
C LYS A 3 -7.69 1.78 1.31
N VAL A 4 -7.41 2.71 0.41
CA VAL A 4 -6.08 3.24 0.19
C VAL A 4 -6.05 4.73 0.43
N LYS A 5 -4.91 5.25 0.87
CA LYS A 5 -4.69 6.68 1.10
C LYS A 5 -3.43 7.13 0.39
N ALA A 6 -3.56 8.11 -0.50
CA ALA A 6 -2.40 8.80 -1.09
C ALA A 6 -1.72 9.69 -0.05
N PHE A 7 -0.44 10.02 -0.24
CA PHE A 7 0.32 10.87 0.70
C PHE A 7 -0.37 12.19 1.05
N PHE A 8 -1.07 12.79 0.09
CA PHE A 8 -1.80 14.05 0.24
C PHE A 8 -3.30 13.92 -0.08
N GLY A 9 -3.82 12.70 -0.08
CA GLY A 9 -5.24 12.43 -0.39
C GLY A 9 -5.99 11.87 0.81
N ASP A 10 -7.30 11.87 0.71
CA ASP A 10 -8.18 11.18 1.65
C ASP A 10 -8.21 9.67 1.44
N TRP A 11 -8.77 8.96 2.43
CA TRP A 11 -9.05 7.54 2.29
C TRP A 11 -10.08 7.32 1.19
N LYS A 12 -9.69 6.54 0.19
CA LYS A 12 -10.57 6.13 -0.91
C LYS A 12 -10.80 4.64 -0.84
N GLU A 13 -12.06 4.25 -0.89
CA GLU A 13 -12.43 2.85 -1.05
C GLU A 13 -12.14 2.40 -2.48
N VAL A 14 -11.47 1.26 -2.59
CA VAL A 14 -11.00 0.73 -3.86
C VAL A 14 -11.20 -0.78 -3.91
N ASN A 15 -11.27 -1.32 -5.13
CA ASN A 15 -11.22 -2.77 -5.31
C ASN A 15 -9.79 -3.31 -5.14
N GLU A 16 -9.67 -4.63 -5.05
CA GLU A 16 -8.38 -5.30 -4.85
C GLU A 16 -7.37 -5.00 -5.97
N GLU A 17 -7.81 -4.97 -7.23
CA GLU A 17 -6.92 -4.69 -8.36
C GLU A 17 -6.35 -3.26 -8.31
N GLN A 18 -7.18 -2.28 -7.96
CA GLN A 18 -6.79 -0.88 -7.76
C GLN A 18 -5.84 -0.75 -6.57
N ALA A 19 -6.14 -1.41 -5.45
CA ALA A 19 -5.25 -1.45 -4.30
C ALA A 19 -3.89 -2.04 -4.71
N ARG A 20 -3.88 -3.17 -5.43
CA ARG A 20 -2.64 -3.83 -5.88
C ARG A 20 -1.79 -2.92 -6.76
N LYS A 21 -2.41 -2.26 -7.74
CA LYS A 21 -1.73 -1.28 -8.61
C LYS A 21 -1.16 -0.12 -7.79
N PHE A 22 -1.95 0.43 -6.87
CA PHE A 22 -1.53 1.55 -6.03
C PHE A 22 -0.33 1.19 -5.15
N ILE A 23 -0.40 0.07 -4.44
CA ILE A 23 0.66 -0.39 -3.53
C ILE A 23 1.94 -0.72 -4.28
N LYS A 24 1.84 -1.37 -5.46
CA LYS A 24 3.00 -1.62 -6.32
C LYS A 24 3.67 -0.32 -6.76
N HIS A 25 2.88 0.69 -7.13
CA HIS A 25 3.42 1.99 -7.52
C HIS A 25 4.08 2.71 -6.34
N MET A 26 3.48 2.61 -5.16
CA MET A 26 3.99 3.20 -3.93
C MET A 26 5.30 2.54 -3.46
N LEU A 27 5.39 1.21 -3.50
CA LEU A 27 6.61 0.45 -3.18
C LEU A 27 7.79 0.85 -4.09
N ASN A 28 7.51 1.07 -5.38
CA ASN A 28 8.50 1.54 -6.34
C ASN A 28 8.89 3.01 -6.11
N GLY A 29 7.96 3.86 -5.68
CA GLY A 29 8.22 5.27 -5.40
C GLY A 29 9.02 5.51 -4.12
N ILE A 30 8.91 4.63 -3.11
CA ILE A 30 9.72 4.71 -1.89
C ILE A 30 11.12 4.17 -2.19
N THR A 31 12.03 5.04 -2.62
CA THR A 31 13.44 4.69 -2.87
C THR A 31 14.35 4.96 -1.67
N THR A 32 13.87 5.74 -0.70
CA THR A 32 14.64 6.20 0.47
C THR A 32 14.79 5.15 1.58
N VAL A 33 14.01 4.06 1.53
CA VAL A 33 14.05 2.97 2.50
C VAL A 33 14.55 1.71 1.78
N SER A 34 15.73 1.20 2.13
CA SER A 34 16.27 0.00 1.46
C SER A 34 15.63 -1.31 1.95
N ASN A 35 15.10 -1.33 3.18
CA ASN A 35 14.50 -2.53 3.77
C ASN A 35 13.03 -2.70 3.31
N PHE A 36 12.75 -3.80 2.61
CA PHE A 36 11.43 -4.12 2.06
C PHE A 36 10.33 -4.28 3.12
N GLU A 37 10.63 -4.93 4.24
CA GLU A 37 9.67 -5.09 5.35
C GLU A 37 9.30 -3.74 5.97
N LYS A 38 10.28 -2.85 6.15
CA LYS A 38 10.01 -1.49 6.62
C LYS A 38 9.09 -0.73 5.66
N LYS A 39 9.24 -0.91 4.34
CA LYS A 39 8.31 -0.30 3.37
C LYS A 39 6.90 -0.84 3.55
N ILE A 40 6.76 -2.16 3.71
CA ILE A 40 5.46 -2.81 3.93
C ILE A 40 4.79 -2.25 5.19
N THR A 41 5.47 -2.25 6.34
CA THR A 41 4.91 -1.73 7.59
C THR A 41 4.49 -0.26 7.48
N MET A 42 5.27 0.56 6.77
CA MET A 42 4.93 1.97 6.54
C MET A 42 3.66 2.12 5.69
N ILE A 43 3.50 1.31 4.66
CA ILE A 43 2.34 1.34 3.77
C ILE A 43 1.10 0.83 4.52
N GLU A 44 1.19 -0.29 5.23
CA GLU A 44 0.09 -0.85 6.03
C GLU A 44 -0.35 0.09 7.16
N GLY A 45 0.58 0.82 7.77
CA GLY A 45 0.25 1.73 8.86
C GLY A 45 -0.43 3.04 8.42
N LYS A 46 -0.21 3.49 7.18
CA LYS A 46 -0.59 4.86 6.76
C LYS A 46 -1.39 4.94 5.45
N HIS A 47 -1.33 3.92 4.60
CA HIS A 47 -1.75 4.00 3.21
C HIS A 47 -2.62 2.84 2.73
N LEU A 48 -2.75 1.76 3.51
CA LEU A 48 -3.58 0.60 3.20
C LEU A 48 -4.39 0.20 4.44
N GLN A 49 -5.68 -0.05 4.25
CA GLN A 49 -6.57 -0.60 5.27
C GLN A 49 -7.45 -1.69 4.67
N GLY A 50 -7.77 -2.69 5.50
CA GLY A 50 -8.68 -3.78 5.15
C GLY A 50 -8.05 -4.98 4.44
N ILE A 51 -6.75 -4.93 4.12
CA ILE A 51 -5.94 -6.06 3.64
C ILE A 51 -4.47 -5.79 3.94
N THR A 52 -3.64 -6.82 4.05
CA THR A 52 -2.18 -6.68 4.14
C THR A 52 -1.52 -6.59 2.76
N VAL A 53 -0.34 -5.99 2.69
CA VAL A 53 0.45 -5.91 1.43
C VAL A 53 0.87 -7.31 0.98
N LYS A 54 1.18 -8.21 1.93
CA LYS A 54 1.55 -9.60 1.64
C LYS A 54 0.40 -10.37 0.99
N GLU A 55 -0.81 -10.28 1.55
CA GLU A 55 -2.00 -10.88 0.97
C GLU A 55 -2.32 -10.31 -0.42
N LEU A 56 -2.22 -8.98 -0.57
CA LEU A 56 -2.52 -8.28 -1.82
C LEU A 56 -1.53 -8.58 -2.96
N LEU A 57 -0.26 -8.79 -2.62
CA LEU A 57 0.80 -9.09 -3.58
C LEU A 57 1.06 -10.59 -3.74
N GLN A 58 0.49 -11.43 -2.87
CA GLN A 58 0.72 -12.87 -2.81
C GLN A 58 2.21 -13.22 -2.65
N ILE A 59 2.89 -12.53 -1.72
CA ILE A 59 4.33 -12.68 -1.41
C ILE A 59 4.59 -13.01 0.06
#